data_AF-A0A3A6PLL6-F1
#
_entry.id   AF-A0A3A6PLL6-F1
#
_cell.length_a   1.000
_cell.length_b   1.000
_cell.length_c   1.000
_cell.angle_alpha   90.00
_cell.angle_beta   90.00
_cell.angle_gamma   90.00
#
_symmetry.space_group_name_H-M   'P 1'
#
loop_
_entity.id
_entity.type
_entity.pdbx_description
1 polymer ?
#
loop_
_entity_poly.entity_id
_entity_poly.type
_entity_poly.pdbx_seq_one_letter_code
_entity_poly.pdbx_strand_id
1 'polypeptide(L)'
;MGRFCSASLFFLAATLISCFSLAIAAEPLSAPPGSGLHHPDGGSAIPSAPLETIDNPHAMACDKCHVMGPDGKAAKELFTGNDSIKLCEGCHPGANLHPLGIEPINQFTGLDKYTLPLGAGIYQGKIVCLTCHYIHQEQFTPYLLRGDNTTHQTIRNSLCSTCHKEHFTGISPHTTETTACIFCHTASPEKRKNKGKMAHDEIDAVCIFCHWSLRKNHYKDLDPLPDPLVQELIDPASNLRPGQMYCLSCHTHHGKAEENHLITKEYLELAAISRNINPHWKNLMCISCHKGTPSKGNPNLLGSGDLNELCNRCHKSEFARADIHPVGLTPSKQVKLPTDMPLQDGKLTCETCHQSSLQESALHIDSVGKENPNFLRRSGLSRNEFCFLCHLQETYRRLNPHLQMDEHGHIKKETCLLCHASLPDIYLFGPKNVIFIVKDPNEYCIGCHPGFSDNHPAGGRHLVKPSEKILKALETSVQRIGVELPLFDGKVVCATCHNPHDEGVIKFPASAEGSQRQNKLRLKPGITQCTGCHWDKG
;
A
#
# COMPACT_ATOMS: atom_id res chain seq x y z
N MET A 1 27.47 84.32 -36.72
CA MET A 1 26.60 83.26 -36.17
C MET A 1 26.62 83.40 -34.66
N GLY A 2 25.50 83.83 -34.09
CA GLY A 2 25.33 84.25 -32.68
C GLY A 2 25.14 83.09 -31.70
N ARG A 3 24.90 83.24 -30.39
CA ARG A 3 25.03 84.27 -29.32
C ARG A 3 23.98 83.85 -28.25
N PHE A 4 24.31 83.96 -26.94
CA PHE A 4 23.43 83.96 -25.73
C PHE A 4 22.69 82.65 -25.36
N CYS A 5 22.65 82.10 -24.13
CA CYS A 5 22.61 82.54 -22.72
C CYS A 5 21.17 82.65 -22.12
N SER A 6 21.05 82.24 -20.84
CA SER A 6 19.96 82.49 -19.84
C SER A 6 18.78 81.50 -19.85
N ALA A 7 18.43 80.75 -18.79
CA ALA A 7 18.08 81.03 -17.38
C ALA A 7 16.69 81.69 -17.17
N SER A 8 15.77 81.00 -16.47
CA SER A 8 14.64 81.45 -15.60
C SER A 8 13.72 80.22 -15.31
N LEU A 9 13.36 79.74 -14.11
CA LEU A 9 12.86 80.25 -12.81
C LEU A 9 11.35 80.59 -12.76
N PHE A 10 10.69 80.19 -11.65
CA PHE A 10 9.30 80.40 -11.16
C PHE A 10 8.26 79.28 -11.47
N PHE A 11 7.35 78.82 -10.58
CA PHE A 11 6.68 79.41 -9.40
C PHE A 11 6.30 78.35 -8.32
N LEU A 12 6.21 78.81 -7.06
CA LEU A 12 5.60 78.16 -5.88
C LEU A 12 4.11 77.87 -6.06
N ALA A 13 3.61 76.79 -5.42
CA ALA A 13 2.36 76.83 -4.66
C ALA A 13 2.34 75.72 -3.59
N ALA A 14 2.47 76.14 -2.33
CA ALA A 14 2.14 75.34 -1.17
C ALA A 14 0.64 75.48 -0.86
N THR A 15 -0.04 74.37 -0.57
CA THR A 15 -1.34 74.41 0.10
C THR A 15 -1.35 73.40 1.24
N LEU A 16 -1.45 73.96 2.44
CA LEU A 16 -1.82 73.31 3.69
C LEU A 16 -3.16 72.58 3.54
N ILE A 17 -3.21 71.29 3.92
CA ILE A 17 -4.42 70.71 4.48
C ILE A 17 -4.07 69.99 5.78
N SER A 18 -4.57 70.64 6.82
CA SER A 18 -4.77 70.27 8.21
C SER A 18 -4.96 68.79 8.54
N CYS A 19 -4.29 68.41 9.62
CA CYS A 19 -4.57 67.27 10.48
C CYS A 19 -6.06 67.14 10.83
N PHE A 20 -6.66 66.01 10.50
CA PHE A 20 -7.78 65.44 11.27
C PHE A 20 -7.36 64.03 11.69
N SER A 21 -6.99 63.92 12.96
CA SER A 21 -6.85 62.65 13.66
C SER A 21 -8.26 62.10 13.92
N LEU A 22 -8.72 61.17 13.10
CA LEU A 22 -9.74 60.21 13.53
C LEU A 22 -9.01 58.95 14.02
N ALA A 23 -8.92 58.85 15.34
CA ALA A 23 -8.64 57.60 16.02
C ALA A 23 -9.82 56.65 15.78
N ILE A 24 -9.64 55.69 14.85
CA ILE A 24 -10.43 54.47 14.85
C ILE A 24 -9.65 53.49 15.72
N ALA A 25 -10.19 53.20 16.89
CA ALA A 25 -9.72 52.14 17.76
C ALA A 25 -9.80 50.82 16.99
N ALA A 26 -8.64 50.29 16.62
CA ALA A 26 -8.53 48.89 16.22
C ALA A 26 -8.67 48.04 17.49
N GLU A 27 -9.80 47.38 17.63
CA GLU A 27 -9.94 46.28 18.59
C GLU A 27 -8.89 45.21 18.26
N PRO A 28 -8.23 44.62 19.26
CA PRO A 28 -7.31 43.52 19.01
C PRO A 28 -8.12 42.31 18.55
N LEU A 29 -7.94 41.93 17.29
CA LEU A 29 -8.34 40.62 16.79
C LEU A 29 -7.65 39.56 17.66
N SER A 30 -8.43 38.98 18.56
CA SER A 30 -8.10 37.78 19.30
C SER A 30 -7.60 36.71 18.34
N ALA A 31 -6.36 36.26 18.56
CA ALA A 31 -5.80 35.12 17.88
C ALA A 31 -6.75 33.91 18.00
N PRO A 32 -6.97 33.15 16.91
CA PRO A 32 -7.70 31.89 17.03
C PRO A 32 -6.94 30.95 17.97
N PRO A 33 -7.65 30.14 18.78
CA PRO A 33 -7.00 29.22 19.70
C PRO A 33 -6.06 28.30 18.92
N GLY A 34 -4.80 28.29 19.36
CA GLY A 34 -3.76 27.46 18.78
C GLY A 34 -4.25 26.02 18.71
N SER A 35 -4.40 25.52 17.48
CA SER A 35 -4.47 24.09 17.23
C SER A 35 -3.09 23.52 17.53
N GLY A 36 -2.87 23.21 18.82
CA GLY A 36 -1.77 22.38 19.27
C GLY A 36 -1.91 21.00 18.66
N LEU A 37 -1.40 20.83 17.43
CA LEU A 37 -1.15 19.52 16.86
C LEU A 37 0.13 19.01 17.49
N HIS A 38 -0.04 18.15 18.49
CA HIS A 38 1.00 17.26 18.95
C HIS A 38 1.63 16.55 17.74
N HIS A 39 2.91 16.82 17.48
CA HIS A 39 3.75 15.96 16.68
C HIS A 39 3.85 14.59 17.39
N PRO A 40 3.49 13.47 16.74
CA PRO A 40 3.94 12.18 17.21
C PRO A 40 5.41 12.03 16.82
N ASP A 41 6.27 11.82 17.81
CA ASP A 41 7.67 11.44 17.63
C ASP A 41 7.76 10.17 16.78
N GLY A 42 8.12 10.34 15.51
CA GLY A 42 8.11 9.31 14.48
C GLY A 42 9.46 8.59 14.29
N GLY A 43 10.07 8.14 15.38
CA GLY A 43 11.14 7.15 15.32
C GLY A 43 10.55 5.78 14.97
N SER A 44 10.49 5.44 13.68
CA SER A 44 10.04 4.10 13.28
C SER A 44 11.24 3.15 13.28
N ALA A 45 11.50 2.55 14.44
CA ALA A 45 11.61 1.10 14.43
C ALA A 45 10.35 0.56 13.73
N ILE A 46 10.47 -0.50 12.92
CA ILE A 46 9.27 -1.26 12.54
C ILE A 46 8.53 -1.53 13.85
N PRO A 47 7.29 -1.06 14.04
CA PRO A 47 6.54 -1.43 15.22
C PRO A 47 6.44 -2.94 15.11
N SER A 48 7.16 -3.65 15.97
CA SER A 48 6.73 -4.98 16.36
C SER A 48 5.32 -4.74 16.87
N ALA A 49 4.32 -4.99 16.01
CA ALA A 49 2.93 -5.04 16.45
C ALA A 49 2.95 -5.81 17.77
N PRO A 50 2.32 -5.29 18.85
CA PRO A 50 2.22 -6.04 20.08
C PRO A 50 1.78 -7.42 19.66
N LEU A 51 2.64 -8.42 19.91
CA LEU A 51 2.27 -9.79 19.61
C LEU A 51 0.98 -9.98 20.38
N GLU A 52 -0.12 -10.20 19.67
CA GLU A 52 -1.34 -10.67 20.32
C GLU A 52 -0.88 -11.81 21.22
N THR A 53 -1.22 -11.71 22.51
CA THR A 53 -0.93 -12.77 23.46
C THR A 53 -1.78 -13.96 23.03
N ILE A 54 -1.23 -14.79 22.15
CA ILE A 54 -1.85 -16.04 21.76
C ILE A 54 -1.69 -16.96 22.97
N ASP A 55 -2.78 -17.54 23.45
CA ASP A 55 -2.72 -18.52 24.53
C ASP A 55 -1.82 -19.69 24.11
N ASN A 56 -1.09 -20.26 25.07
CA ASN A 56 -0.27 -21.43 24.80
C ASN A 56 -1.18 -22.57 24.29
N PRO A 57 -0.98 -23.09 23.06
CA PRO A 57 -1.82 -24.15 22.51
C PRO A 57 -1.71 -25.47 23.29
N HIS A 58 -0.73 -25.60 24.18
CA HIS A 58 -0.55 -26.72 25.10
C HIS A 58 -1.07 -26.42 26.52
N ALA A 59 -1.86 -25.36 26.71
CA ALA A 59 -2.65 -25.14 27.93
C ALA A 59 -3.82 -26.13 28.00
N MET A 60 -3.49 -27.42 28.12
CA MET A 60 -4.43 -28.54 28.17
C MET A 60 -4.26 -29.35 29.45
N ALA A 61 -5.19 -30.26 29.70
CA ALA A 61 -5.14 -31.13 30.87
C ALA A 61 -3.86 -31.99 30.84
N CYS A 62 -3.19 -32.10 31.99
CA CYS A 62 -1.87 -32.74 32.06
C CYS A 62 -1.92 -34.24 31.76
N ASP A 63 -3.09 -34.88 31.90
CA ASP A 63 -3.35 -36.29 31.55
C ASP A 63 -3.16 -36.57 30.05
N LYS A 64 -3.11 -35.54 29.22
CA LYS A 64 -2.81 -35.64 27.78
C LYS A 64 -1.34 -35.87 27.47
N CYS A 65 -0.44 -35.73 28.44
CA CYS A 65 1.00 -35.92 28.25
C CYS A 65 1.61 -36.80 29.35
N HIS A 66 1.10 -36.68 30.57
CA HIS A 66 1.65 -37.28 31.76
C HIS A 66 0.78 -38.43 32.29
N VAL A 67 1.42 -39.38 32.96
CA VAL A 67 0.71 -40.34 33.81
C VAL A 67 0.16 -39.59 35.03
N MET A 68 -1.10 -39.83 35.40
CA MET A 68 -1.71 -39.22 36.58
C MET A 68 -1.44 -40.06 37.82
N GLY A 69 -0.96 -39.41 38.88
CA GLY A 69 -0.74 -40.01 40.18
C GLY A 69 -2.04 -40.29 40.93
N PRO A 70 -1.99 -41.07 42.03
CA PRO A 70 -3.17 -41.38 42.86
C PRO A 70 -3.84 -40.14 43.46
N ASP A 71 -3.11 -39.04 43.60
CA ASP A 71 -3.58 -37.75 44.11
C ASP A 71 -4.17 -36.85 43.01
N GLY A 72 -4.27 -37.35 41.77
CA GLY A 72 -4.76 -36.61 40.62
C GLY A 72 -3.77 -35.58 40.08
N LYS A 73 -2.51 -35.58 40.52
CA LYS A 73 -1.46 -34.71 39.96
C LYS A 73 -0.67 -35.42 38.87
N ALA A 74 -0.17 -34.66 37.90
CA ALA A 74 0.67 -35.20 36.85
C ALA A 74 2.02 -35.68 37.40
N ALA A 75 2.38 -36.92 37.13
CA ALA A 75 3.72 -37.44 37.38
C ALA A 75 4.71 -36.90 36.35
N LYS A 76 6.01 -36.96 36.66
CA LYS A 76 7.07 -36.61 35.69
C LYS A 76 7.08 -37.53 34.47
N GLU A 77 6.58 -38.75 34.62
CA GLU A 77 6.58 -39.76 33.59
C GLU A 77 5.52 -39.50 32.52
N LEU A 78 5.93 -39.66 31.26
CA LEU A 78 5.01 -39.57 30.12
C LEU A 78 4.24 -40.88 29.97
N PHE A 79 2.98 -40.83 29.52
CA PHE A 79 2.22 -42.07 29.27
C PHE A 79 2.83 -42.94 28.16
N THR A 80 3.79 -42.40 27.39
CA THR A 80 4.59 -43.12 26.40
C THR A 80 5.88 -43.72 26.96
N GLY A 81 6.10 -43.75 28.29
CA GLY A 81 7.28 -44.36 28.90
C GLY A 81 8.57 -43.56 28.65
N ASN A 82 8.51 -42.24 28.82
CA ASN A 82 9.57 -41.26 28.54
C ASN A 82 9.95 -41.09 27.06
N ASP A 83 9.27 -41.75 26.13
CA ASP A 83 9.40 -41.51 24.70
C ASP A 83 8.68 -40.22 24.30
N SER A 84 9.37 -39.09 24.49
CA SER A 84 8.85 -37.76 24.14
C SER A 84 8.67 -37.56 22.63
N ILE A 85 9.42 -38.27 21.78
CA ILE A 85 9.26 -38.19 20.33
C ILE A 85 7.93 -38.81 19.93
N LYS A 86 7.68 -40.05 20.36
CA LYS A 86 6.41 -40.76 20.11
C LYS A 86 5.21 -40.02 20.68
N LEU A 87 5.37 -39.39 21.84
CA LEU A 87 4.33 -38.53 22.42
C LEU A 87 3.98 -37.39 21.47
N CYS A 88 4.98 -36.60 21.08
CA CYS A 88 4.77 -35.45 20.21
C CYS A 88 4.26 -35.86 18.83
N GLU A 89 4.82 -36.91 18.22
CA GLU A 89 4.38 -37.43 16.91
C GLU A 89 2.96 -37.98 16.93
N GLY A 90 2.46 -38.43 18.08
CA GLY A 90 1.06 -38.84 18.24
C GLY A 90 0.06 -37.71 17.99
N CYS A 91 0.45 -36.47 18.28
CA CYS A 91 -0.37 -35.27 18.03
C CYS A 91 0.10 -34.45 16.81
N HIS A 92 1.40 -34.52 16.49
CA HIS A 92 2.07 -33.76 15.44
C HIS A 92 2.77 -34.69 14.44
N PRO A 93 2.03 -35.57 13.73
CA PRO A 93 2.62 -36.50 12.79
C PRO A 93 3.34 -35.75 11.66
N GLY A 94 4.63 -36.03 11.47
CA GLY A 94 5.43 -35.43 10.40
C GLY A 94 5.82 -33.96 10.62
N ALA A 95 5.57 -33.39 11.80
CA ALA A 95 5.93 -31.99 12.09
C ALA A 95 7.44 -31.78 12.35
N ASN A 96 8.24 -32.86 12.35
CA ASN A 96 9.66 -32.81 12.65
C ASN A 96 10.44 -32.29 11.43
N LEU A 97 10.69 -30.98 11.41
CA LEU A 97 11.54 -30.32 10.41
C LEU A 97 13.04 -30.47 10.68
N HIS A 98 13.40 -31.02 11.85
CA HIS A 98 14.77 -31.29 12.28
C HIS A 98 14.90 -32.74 12.73
N PRO A 99 16.02 -33.43 12.43
CA PRO A 99 16.26 -34.79 12.93
C PRO A 99 16.16 -34.89 14.46
N LEU A 100 15.51 -35.95 14.94
CA LEU A 100 15.38 -36.27 16.37
C LEU A 100 16.01 -37.64 16.66
N GLY A 101 16.31 -37.90 17.94
CA GLY A 101 16.96 -39.13 18.37
C GLY A 101 18.43 -39.24 17.96
N ILE A 102 19.04 -38.12 17.55
CA ILE A 102 20.44 -38.00 17.18
C ILE A 102 21.26 -37.38 18.31
N GLU A 103 22.55 -37.72 18.37
CA GLU A 103 23.47 -37.07 19.29
C GLU A 103 23.78 -35.64 18.80
N PRO A 104 23.91 -34.67 19.72
CA PRO A 104 24.30 -33.31 19.35
C PRO A 104 25.74 -33.30 18.80
N ILE A 105 25.96 -32.60 17.69
CA ILE A 105 27.28 -32.53 17.01
C ILE A 105 28.34 -31.86 17.90
N ASN A 106 27.92 -30.94 18.77
CA ASN A 106 28.78 -30.27 19.73
C ASN A 106 28.32 -30.62 21.16
N GLN A 107 29.25 -30.94 22.06
CA GLN A 107 28.96 -30.87 23.49
C GLN A 107 28.54 -29.42 23.78
N PHE A 108 27.39 -29.21 24.43
CA PHE A 108 26.76 -27.92 24.78
C PHE A 108 27.58 -27.05 25.74
N THR A 109 28.90 -27.01 25.57
CA THR A 109 29.86 -26.22 26.32
C THR A 109 29.75 -24.76 25.86
N GLY A 110 29.43 -23.86 26.80
CA GLY A 110 29.30 -22.41 26.58
C GLY A 110 27.88 -21.84 26.65
N LEU A 111 26.88 -22.62 27.04
CA LEU A 111 25.53 -22.12 27.32
C LEU A 111 25.41 -21.62 28.77
N ASP A 112 26.10 -20.54 29.11
CA ASP A 112 26.08 -20.01 30.47
C ASP A 112 24.70 -19.43 30.87
N LYS A 113 23.73 -19.35 29.93
CA LYS A 113 22.39 -18.78 30.16
C LYS A 113 21.19 -19.71 29.95
N TYR A 114 21.30 -20.82 29.20
CA TYR A 114 20.13 -21.69 28.91
C TYR A 114 20.53 -23.16 28.77
N THR A 115 20.01 -24.02 29.65
CA THR A 115 20.20 -25.47 29.52
C THR A 115 19.20 -26.04 28.51
N LEU A 116 19.67 -26.55 27.38
CA LEU A 116 18.84 -27.31 26.44
C LEU A 116 18.73 -28.76 26.94
N PRO A 117 17.54 -29.23 27.37
CA PRO A 117 17.42 -30.58 27.90
C PRO A 117 17.54 -31.61 26.78
N LEU A 118 18.34 -32.64 27.01
CA LEU A 118 18.39 -33.80 26.11
C LEU A 118 17.34 -34.82 26.51
N GLY A 119 17.05 -35.73 25.59
CA GLY A 119 16.16 -36.85 25.82
C GLY A 119 16.60 -37.69 27.03
N ALA A 120 15.63 -38.39 27.61
CA ALA A 120 15.82 -39.35 28.69
C ALA A 120 15.47 -40.76 28.21
N GLY A 121 15.77 -41.78 29.02
CA GLY A 121 15.43 -43.17 28.72
C GLY A 121 16.08 -43.65 27.42
N ILE A 122 15.27 -44.12 26.47
CA ILE A 122 15.78 -44.62 25.17
C ILE A 122 16.45 -43.54 24.30
N TYR A 123 16.24 -42.25 24.62
CA TYR A 123 16.89 -41.11 23.96
C TYR A 123 17.90 -40.39 24.87
N GLN A 124 18.44 -41.08 25.88
CA GLN A 124 19.41 -40.47 26.80
C GLN A 124 20.53 -39.75 26.05
N GLY A 125 20.65 -38.44 26.26
CA GLY A 125 21.71 -37.61 25.65
C GLY A 125 21.46 -37.22 24.18
N LYS A 126 20.28 -37.51 23.63
CA LYS A 126 19.92 -37.21 22.22
C LYS A 126 18.97 -36.02 22.12
N ILE A 127 18.95 -35.37 20.95
CA ILE A 127 18.02 -34.28 20.64
C ILE A 127 16.60 -34.85 20.52
N VAL A 128 15.65 -34.26 21.25
CA VAL A 128 14.21 -34.58 21.20
C VAL A 128 13.40 -33.30 21.03
N CYS A 129 12.08 -33.38 20.80
CA CYS A 129 11.23 -32.20 20.62
C CYS A 129 11.41 -31.18 21.76
N LEU A 130 11.44 -31.67 23.00
CA LEU A 130 11.56 -30.84 24.20
C LEU A 130 12.94 -30.19 24.40
N THR A 131 13.94 -30.59 23.60
CA THR A 131 15.25 -29.93 23.55
C THR A 131 15.12 -28.51 23.03
N CYS A 132 14.33 -28.31 21.97
CA CYS A 132 14.10 -27.01 21.37
C CYS A 132 12.81 -26.35 21.88
N HIS A 133 11.80 -27.14 22.24
CA HIS A 133 10.49 -26.64 22.63
C HIS A 133 10.29 -26.63 24.16
N TYR A 134 9.74 -25.54 24.69
CA TYR A 134 9.32 -25.41 26.08
C TYR A 134 7.79 -25.30 26.17
N ILE A 135 7.13 -26.46 26.26
CA ILE A 135 5.67 -26.56 26.23
C ILE A 135 4.97 -26.01 27.49
N HIS A 136 5.67 -25.89 28.61
CA HIS A 136 5.13 -25.41 29.89
C HIS A 136 5.29 -23.91 30.12
N GLN A 137 5.60 -23.13 29.09
CA GLN A 137 5.68 -21.68 29.25
C GLN A 137 4.30 -21.06 29.44
N GLU A 138 4.21 -20.11 30.38
CA GLU A 138 2.98 -19.34 30.63
C GLU A 138 2.69 -18.36 29.48
N GLN A 139 3.75 -17.81 28.86
CA GLN A 139 3.65 -16.88 27.75
C GLN A 139 4.08 -17.55 26.45
N PHE A 140 3.29 -17.38 25.38
CA PHE A 140 3.58 -17.97 24.09
C PHE A 140 4.74 -17.26 23.37
N THR A 141 5.87 -17.96 23.26
CA THR A 141 6.82 -17.72 22.18
C THR A 141 6.35 -18.47 20.92
N PRO A 142 6.52 -17.93 19.70
CA PRO A 142 6.17 -18.63 18.48
C PRO A 142 6.82 -20.01 18.42
N TYR A 143 5.97 -21.02 18.19
CA TYR A 143 6.35 -22.44 18.19
C TYR A 143 6.94 -22.94 19.51
N LEU A 144 6.81 -22.21 20.61
CA LEU A 144 7.30 -22.60 21.92
C LEU A 144 8.82 -22.83 21.99
N LEU A 145 9.62 -22.13 21.17
CA LEU A 145 11.07 -22.32 21.14
C LEU A 145 11.73 -21.78 22.42
N ARG A 146 12.73 -22.50 22.93
CA ARG A 146 13.62 -22.09 24.03
C ARG A 146 14.59 -21.00 23.54
N GLY A 147 14.87 -20.00 24.38
CA GLY A 147 15.89 -18.98 24.12
C GLY A 147 15.60 -17.64 24.83
N ASP A 148 16.43 -16.64 24.55
CA ASP A 148 16.25 -15.28 25.07
C ASP A 148 15.13 -14.53 24.32
N ASN A 149 14.03 -14.23 25.02
CA ASN A 149 12.82 -13.62 24.45
C ASN A 149 12.95 -12.15 24.04
N THR A 150 14.15 -11.57 24.07
CA THR A 150 14.37 -10.14 23.79
C THR A 150 14.06 -9.77 22.33
N THR A 151 14.30 -10.63 21.32
CA THR A 151 13.72 -10.49 19.97
C THR A 151 13.53 -11.84 19.24
N HIS A 152 12.45 -12.01 18.48
CA HIS A 152 12.06 -13.32 17.92
C HIS A 152 13.01 -13.87 16.85
N GLN A 153 13.61 -12.98 16.06
CA GLN A 153 14.57 -13.36 15.02
C GLN A 153 15.90 -13.81 15.62
N THR A 154 16.27 -13.25 16.78
CA THR A 154 17.45 -13.71 17.53
C THR A 154 17.20 -15.03 18.24
N ILE A 155 15.98 -15.34 18.72
CA ILE A 155 15.69 -16.64 19.38
C ILE A 155 16.00 -17.82 18.46
N ARG A 156 15.46 -17.84 17.25
CA ARG A 156 15.64 -18.98 16.34
C ARG A 156 17.09 -19.10 15.87
N ASN A 157 17.68 -18.01 15.40
CA ASN A 157 19.07 -18.02 14.94
C ASN A 157 20.04 -18.31 16.09
N SER A 158 19.77 -17.82 17.31
CA SER A 158 20.59 -18.14 18.48
C SER A 158 20.43 -19.60 18.90
N LEU A 159 19.23 -20.18 18.84
CA LEU A 159 19.01 -21.59 19.14
C LEU A 159 19.74 -22.50 18.12
N CYS A 160 19.64 -22.18 16.83
CA CYS A 160 20.39 -22.90 15.81
C CYS A 160 21.91 -22.72 15.97
N SER A 161 22.38 -21.49 16.13
CA SER A 161 23.82 -21.19 16.33
C SER A 161 24.35 -21.79 17.63
N THR A 162 23.51 -22.01 18.63
CA THR A 162 23.89 -22.69 19.88
C THR A 162 24.30 -24.14 19.61
N CYS A 163 23.52 -24.87 18.82
CA CYS A 163 23.79 -26.26 18.50
C CYS A 163 24.87 -26.39 17.41
N HIS A 164 24.84 -25.51 16.41
CA HIS A 164 25.66 -25.61 15.21
C HIS A 164 26.94 -24.76 15.23
N LYS A 165 27.08 -23.78 16.13
CA LYS A 165 28.23 -22.86 16.27
C LYS A 165 28.73 -22.34 14.91
N GLU A 166 30.05 -22.33 14.67
CA GLU A 166 30.67 -21.94 13.40
C GLU A 166 30.21 -22.76 12.18
N HIS A 167 29.60 -23.93 12.37
CA HIS A 167 29.05 -24.73 11.28
C HIS A 167 27.69 -24.19 10.80
N PHE A 168 27.00 -23.33 11.55
CA PHE A 168 25.69 -22.83 11.14
C PHE A 168 25.75 -21.98 9.85
N THR A 169 26.81 -21.18 9.70
CA THR A 169 27.03 -20.34 8.50
C THR A 169 27.24 -21.14 7.21
N GLY A 170 27.46 -22.47 7.29
CA GLY A 170 27.53 -23.37 6.14
C GLY A 170 26.28 -24.22 5.90
N ILE A 171 25.36 -24.32 6.87
CA ILE A 171 24.13 -25.14 6.76
C ILE A 171 22.99 -24.26 6.23
N SER A 172 23.19 -23.68 5.05
CA SER A 172 22.07 -23.08 4.32
C SER A 172 21.41 -24.18 3.47
N PRO A 173 20.09 -24.40 3.62
CA PRO A 173 19.35 -25.37 2.78
C PRO A 173 19.33 -24.96 1.30
N HIS A 174 19.83 -23.77 0.97
CA HIS A 174 19.97 -23.27 -0.40
C HIS A 174 21.33 -23.57 -1.02
N THR A 175 22.25 -24.21 -0.29
CA THR A 175 23.51 -24.71 -0.87
C THR A 175 23.28 -26.08 -1.51
N THR A 176 24.04 -26.40 -2.55
CA THR A 176 23.91 -27.67 -3.28
C THR A 176 24.52 -28.86 -2.53
N GLU A 177 24.81 -28.75 -1.24
CA GLU A 177 25.38 -29.85 -0.45
C GLU A 177 24.32 -30.89 -0.08
N THR A 178 24.64 -32.16 -0.28
CA THR A 178 23.68 -33.29 -0.20
C THR A 178 23.10 -33.52 1.18
N THR A 179 23.77 -33.06 2.24
CA THR A 179 23.31 -33.16 3.63
C THR A 179 22.19 -32.18 3.95
N ALA A 180 22.05 -31.10 3.18
CA ALA A 180 21.06 -30.05 3.42
C ALA A 180 19.67 -30.39 2.81
N CYS A 181 19.59 -31.40 1.94
CA CYS A 181 18.34 -31.79 1.28
C CYS A 181 17.24 -32.20 2.26
N ILE A 182 17.59 -32.77 3.42
CA ILE A 182 16.62 -33.28 4.40
C ILE A 182 15.82 -32.18 5.11
N PHE A 183 16.26 -30.91 5.01
CA PHE A 183 15.52 -29.78 5.58
C PHE A 183 14.23 -29.49 4.83
N CYS A 184 14.23 -29.72 3.52
CA CYS A 184 13.06 -29.50 2.68
C CYS A 184 12.43 -30.81 2.19
N HIS A 185 13.16 -31.93 2.23
CA HIS A 185 12.67 -33.21 1.77
C HIS A 185 12.58 -34.23 2.91
N THR A 186 11.44 -34.90 3.03
CA THR A 186 11.25 -35.95 4.06
C THR A 186 12.08 -37.21 3.82
N ALA A 187 12.80 -37.30 2.71
CA ALA A 187 13.78 -38.35 2.40
C ALA A 187 14.81 -37.84 1.38
N SER A 188 16.00 -38.46 1.36
CA SER A 188 17.01 -38.18 0.33
C SER A 188 16.43 -38.39 -1.08
N PRO A 189 16.63 -37.43 -2.02
CA PRO A 189 16.08 -37.48 -3.37
C PRO A 189 16.43 -38.76 -4.14
N GLU A 190 17.64 -39.31 -3.92
CA GLU A 190 18.13 -40.52 -4.59
C GLU A 190 17.31 -41.78 -4.26
N LYS A 191 16.63 -41.79 -3.10
CA LYS A 191 15.87 -42.95 -2.61
C LYS A 191 14.38 -42.90 -2.94
N ARG A 192 13.87 -41.79 -3.47
CA ARG A 192 12.44 -41.69 -3.86
C ARG A 192 12.21 -42.20 -5.28
N LYS A 193 11.60 -43.38 -5.40
CA LYS A 193 11.04 -43.88 -6.67
C LYS A 193 9.85 -43.05 -7.17
N ASN A 194 9.14 -42.35 -6.27
CA ASN A 194 8.03 -41.47 -6.61
C ASN A 194 8.38 -40.01 -6.25
N LYS A 195 8.47 -39.17 -7.28
CA LYS A 195 8.72 -37.73 -7.22
C LYS A 195 7.46 -36.94 -6.79
N GLY A 196 6.83 -37.33 -5.68
CA GLY A 196 5.69 -36.59 -5.16
C GLY A 196 6.09 -35.15 -4.82
N LYS A 197 5.44 -34.17 -5.47
CA LYS A 197 5.59 -32.74 -5.13
C LYS A 197 5.00 -32.52 -3.74
N MET A 198 5.68 -31.75 -2.90
CA MET A 198 5.09 -31.25 -1.66
C MET A 198 3.88 -30.37 -1.97
N ALA A 199 2.90 -30.35 -1.07
CA ALA A 199 1.82 -29.40 -1.16
C ALA A 199 2.34 -27.96 -0.89
N HIS A 200 1.64 -26.94 -1.41
CA HIS A 200 2.11 -25.55 -1.32
C HIS A 200 2.19 -25.03 0.13
N ASP A 201 1.25 -25.46 0.97
CA ASP A 201 1.21 -25.16 2.40
C ASP A 201 2.37 -25.79 3.17
N GLU A 202 2.77 -27.01 2.80
CA GLU A 202 3.96 -27.66 3.34
C GLU A 202 5.24 -26.90 2.97
N ILE A 203 5.33 -26.41 1.73
CA ILE A 203 6.46 -25.60 1.25
C ILE A 203 6.58 -24.29 2.05
N ASP A 204 5.48 -23.55 2.19
CA ASP A 204 5.47 -22.29 2.93
C ASP A 204 5.79 -22.51 4.41
N ALA A 205 5.30 -23.60 5.01
CA ALA A 205 5.63 -23.94 6.39
C ALA A 205 7.15 -24.14 6.57
N VAL A 206 7.81 -24.82 5.64
CA VAL A 206 9.27 -25.03 5.64
C VAL A 206 10.02 -23.72 5.42
N CYS A 207 9.60 -22.90 4.45
CA CYS A 207 10.26 -21.62 4.19
C CYS A 207 10.10 -20.62 5.34
N ILE A 208 8.89 -20.48 5.91
CA ILE A 208 8.59 -19.61 7.07
C ILE A 208 9.30 -20.12 8.33
N PHE A 209 9.61 -21.42 8.40
CA PHE A 209 10.45 -21.95 9.47
C PHE A 209 11.88 -21.42 9.44
N CYS A 210 12.43 -21.03 8.29
CA CYS A 210 13.73 -20.34 8.25
C CYS A 210 13.57 -18.82 8.15
N HIS A 211 12.51 -18.35 7.48
CA HIS A 211 12.27 -16.96 7.15
C HIS A 211 11.05 -16.37 7.87
N TRP A 212 10.94 -16.55 9.18
CA TRP A 212 9.75 -16.15 9.97
C TRP A 212 9.33 -14.69 9.81
N SER A 213 10.28 -13.79 9.54
CA SER A 213 9.98 -12.38 9.26
C SER A 213 9.11 -12.20 8.01
N LEU A 214 9.09 -13.18 7.11
CA LEU A 214 8.24 -13.22 5.92
C LEU A 214 6.86 -13.76 6.32
N ARG A 215 6.02 -12.87 6.85
CA ARG A 215 4.59 -13.14 7.10
C ARG A 215 3.75 -12.82 5.87
N LYS A 216 2.42 -12.97 5.96
CA LYS A 216 1.44 -12.67 4.89
C LYS A 216 1.69 -11.36 4.13
N ASN A 217 2.23 -10.33 4.80
CA ASN A 217 2.56 -9.05 4.17
C ASN A 217 3.69 -9.14 3.12
N HIS A 218 4.48 -10.22 3.12
CA HIS A 218 5.53 -10.44 2.14
C HIS A 218 4.98 -10.42 0.72
N TYR A 219 3.84 -11.09 0.47
CA TYR A 219 3.21 -11.17 -0.84
C TYR A 219 2.41 -9.92 -1.22
N LYS A 220 2.29 -8.94 -0.31
CA LYS A 220 1.48 -7.75 -0.56
C LYS A 220 2.05 -6.97 -1.74
N ASP A 221 1.20 -6.70 -2.73
CA ASP A 221 1.54 -5.96 -3.95
C ASP A 221 2.65 -6.62 -4.80
N LEU A 222 2.76 -7.96 -4.72
CA LEU A 222 3.72 -8.78 -5.49
C LEU A 222 3.07 -9.80 -6.41
N ASP A 223 1.74 -9.93 -6.43
CA ASP A 223 1.03 -10.85 -7.33
C ASP A 223 0.84 -10.20 -8.71
N PRO A 224 1.48 -10.71 -9.78
CA PRO A 224 1.33 -10.14 -11.12
C PRO A 224 0.03 -10.61 -11.81
N LEU A 225 -0.61 -11.67 -11.33
CA LEU A 225 -1.67 -12.41 -12.01
C LEU A 225 -3.03 -11.71 -12.11
N PRO A 226 -3.38 -10.72 -11.27
CA PRO A 226 -4.57 -9.92 -11.51
C PRO A 226 -4.54 -9.15 -12.84
N ASP A 227 -3.38 -8.95 -13.46
CA ASP A 227 -3.26 -8.32 -14.78
C ASP A 227 -3.58 -9.33 -15.91
N PRO A 228 -4.62 -9.09 -16.75
CA PRO A 228 -4.96 -9.96 -17.88
C PRO A 228 -3.80 -10.20 -18.85
N LEU A 229 -2.93 -9.20 -19.07
CA LEU A 229 -1.77 -9.35 -19.96
C LEU A 229 -0.79 -10.40 -19.43
N VAL A 230 -0.66 -10.52 -18.11
CA VAL A 230 0.18 -11.54 -17.48
C VAL A 230 -0.46 -12.91 -17.61
N GLN A 231 -1.80 -13.00 -17.46
CA GLN A 231 -2.52 -14.27 -17.60
C GLN A 231 -2.42 -14.87 -19.01
N GLU A 232 -2.26 -14.03 -20.04
CA GLU A 232 -2.05 -14.50 -21.41
C GLU A 232 -0.64 -15.06 -21.66
N LEU A 233 0.33 -14.69 -20.82
CA LEU A 233 1.75 -15.00 -21.00
C LEU A 233 2.29 -16.06 -20.04
N ILE A 234 1.53 -16.41 -18.99
CA ILE A 234 1.93 -17.42 -18.02
C ILE A 234 1.97 -18.81 -18.66
N ASP A 235 3.08 -19.53 -18.45
CA ASP A 235 3.19 -20.93 -18.85
C ASP A 235 2.18 -21.78 -18.05
N PRO A 236 1.36 -22.65 -18.67
CA PRO A 236 0.53 -23.60 -17.94
C PRO A 236 1.28 -24.46 -16.91
N ALA A 237 2.58 -24.70 -17.13
CA ALA A 237 3.49 -25.41 -16.24
C ALA A 237 4.07 -24.53 -15.11
N SER A 238 3.84 -23.23 -15.14
CA SER A 238 4.27 -22.27 -14.12
C SER A 238 3.84 -22.70 -12.71
N ASN A 239 4.58 -22.26 -11.70
CA ASN A 239 4.18 -22.41 -10.29
C ASN A 239 3.26 -21.27 -9.81
N LEU A 240 3.08 -20.22 -10.61
CA LEU A 240 2.22 -19.08 -10.30
C LEU A 240 0.74 -19.47 -10.50
N ARG A 241 -0.10 -19.16 -9.52
CA ARG A 241 -1.55 -19.47 -9.52
C ARG A 241 -2.33 -18.25 -9.01
N PRO A 242 -3.40 -17.81 -9.71
CA PRO A 242 -4.14 -16.61 -9.32
C PRO A 242 -4.62 -16.68 -7.87
N GLY A 243 -4.29 -15.66 -7.06
CA GLY A 243 -4.68 -15.60 -5.65
C GLY A 243 -3.99 -16.61 -4.73
N GLN A 244 -2.97 -17.31 -5.21
CA GLN A 244 -2.22 -18.33 -4.46
C GLN A 244 -0.71 -18.10 -4.61
N MET A 245 -0.24 -16.98 -4.06
CA MET A 245 1.20 -16.72 -3.92
C MET A 245 1.76 -17.48 -2.72
N TYR A 246 2.83 -18.21 -2.94
CA TYR A 246 3.63 -18.91 -1.93
C TYR A 246 5.11 -18.71 -2.25
N CYS A 247 6.03 -19.14 -1.38
CA CYS A 247 7.46 -18.82 -1.49
C CYS A 247 8.02 -19.23 -2.86
N LEU A 248 7.66 -20.42 -3.37
CA LEU A 248 8.14 -20.92 -4.66
C LEU A 248 7.36 -20.41 -5.88
N SER A 249 6.37 -19.55 -5.68
CA SER A 249 5.80 -18.74 -6.77
C SER A 249 6.81 -17.72 -7.28
N CYS A 250 7.64 -17.17 -6.38
CA CYS A 250 8.63 -16.15 -6.70
C CYS A 250 10.06 -16.67 -6.60
N HIS A 251 10.34 -17.62 -5.72
CA HIS A 251 11.70 -18.07 -5.42
C HIS A 251 12.02 -19.45 -6.00
N THR A 252 13.30 -19.65 -6.36
CA THR A 252 13.91 -20.95 -6.52
C THR A 252 14.58 -21.36 -5.21
N HIS A 253 14.43 -22.61 -4.81
CA HIS A 253 15.07 -23.17 -3.61
C HIS A 253 16.40 -23.88 -3.94
N HIS A 254 16.68 -24.10 -5.22
CA HIS A 254 17.88 -24.80 -5.72
C HIS A 254 18.79 -23.88 -6.57
N GLY A 255 18.74 -22.57 -6.34
CA GLY A 255 19.59 -21.62 -7.06
C GLY A 255 21.02 -21.61 -6.53
N LYS A 256 21.94 -21.04 -7.31
CA LYS A 256 23.29 -20.75 -6.82
C LYS A 256 23.21 -19.60 -5.82
N ALA A 257 24.02 -19.64 -4.76
CA ALA A 257 24.05 -18.59 -3.73
C ALA A 257 24.29 -17.16 -4.27
N GLU A 258 24.84 -17.04 -5.48
CA GLU A 258 25.12 -15.79 -6.17
C GLU A 258 23.88 -15.16 -6.85
N GLU A 259 22.75 -15.89 -6.95
CA GLU A 259 21.51 -15.37 -7.51
C GLU A 259 20.79 -14.49 -6.48
N ASN A 260 20.66 -13.19 -6.78
CA ASN A 260 20.03 -12.21 -5.88
C ASN A 260 18.66 -12.68 -5.39
N HIS A 261 18.59 -12.97 -4.08
CA HIS A 261 17.39 -13.44 -3.37
C HIS A 261 16.73 -14.69 -3.96
N LEU A 262 17.44 -15.44 -4.82
CA LEU A 262 16.93 -16.65 -5.47
C LEU A 262 15.56 -16.46 -6.15
N ILE A 263 15.29 -15.31 -6.77
CA ILE A 263 14.00 -15.07 -7.44
C ILE A 263 14.02 -15.73 -8.82
N THR A 264 12.93 -16.40 -9.20
CA THR A 264 12.83 -17.06 -10.49
C THR A 264 12.81 -16.04 -11.61
N LYS A 265 13.51 -16.37 -12.71
CA LYS A 265 13.51 -15.56 -13.93
C LYS A 265 12.09 -15.35 -14.46
N GLU A 266 11.29 -16.41 -14.45
CA GLU A 266 9.89 -16.38 -14.88
C GLU A 266 9.07 -15.35 -14.09
N TYR A 267 9.17 -15.35 -12.75
CA TYR A 267 8.47 -14.37 -11.93
C TYR A 267 8.92 -12.94 -12.25
N LEU A 268 10.22 -12.69 -12.41
CA LEU A 268 10.74 -11.36 -12.77
C LEU A 268 10.22 -10.89 -14.14
N GLU A 269 10.16 -11.78 -15.13
CA GLU A 269 9.63 -11.45 -16.46
C GLU A 269 8.14 -11.08 -16.40
N LEU A 270 7.33 -11.87 -15.69
CA LEU A 270 5.91 -11.59 -15.50
C LEU A 270 5.69 -10.32 -14.64
N ALA A 271 6.53 -10.11 -13.63
CA ALA A 271 6.46 -8.92 -12.78
C ALA A 271 6.85 -7.63 -13.51
N ALA A 272 7.83 -7.71 -14.42
CA ALA A 272 8.26 -6.56 -15.23
C ALA A 272 7.14 -6.01 -16.13
N ILE A 273 6.27 -6.89 -16.63
CA ILE A 273 5.17 -6.53 -17.53
C ILE A 273 3.86 -6.23 -16.80
N SER A 274 3.69 -6.74 -15.58
CA SER A 274 2.46 -6.56 -14.81
C SER A 274 2.22 -5.09 -14.46
N ARG A 275 0.99 -4.64 -14.68
CA ARG A 275 0.48 -3.34 -14.25
C ARG A 275 -0.05 -3.38 -12.81
N ASN A 276 -0.27 -4.57 -12.26
CA ASN A 276 -0.77 -4.77 -10.90
C ASN A 276 0.32 -4.68 -9.83
N ILE A 277 1.58 -4.94 -10.21
CA ILE A 277 2.71 -4.78 -9.30
C ILE A 277 3.09 -3.31 -9.25
N ASN A 278 3.17 -2.76 -8.04
CA ASN A 278 3.75 -1.44 -7.82
C ASN A 278 5.29 -1.55 -7.88
N PRO A 279 5.96 -0.99 -8.91
CA PRO A 279 7.40 -1.08 -9.05
C PRO A 279 8.14 -0.02 -8.20
N HIS A 280 7.42 0.99 -7.70
CA HIS A 280 8.04 2.13 -7.03
C HIS A 280 8.70 1.71 -5.72
N TRP A 281 9.90 2.24 -5.49
CA TRP A 281 10.70 1.97 -4.28
C TRP A 281 11.07 0.48 -4.09
N LYS A 282 11.12 -0.31 -5.16
CA LYS A 282 11.51 -1.71 -5.14
C LYS A 282 12.74 -1.98 -6.02
N ASN A 283 13.86 -2.33 -5.40
CA ASN A 283 15.16 -2.52 -6.09
C ASN A 283 15.13 -3.58 -7.21
N LEU A 284 14.28 -4.59 -7.08
CA LEU A 284 14.16 -5.66 -8.07
C LEU A 284 13.23 -5.30 -9.23
N MET A 285 12.49 -4.20 -9.12
CA MET A 285 11.47 -3.79 -10.09
C MET A 285 11.96 -2.68 -11.04
N CYS A 286 13.26 -2.38 -11.06
CA CYS A 286 13.85 -1.54 -12.12
C CYS A 286 13.54 -2.11 -13.51
N ILE A 287 13.45 -3.44 -13.63
CA ILE A 287 13.07 -4.14 -14.87
C ILE A 287 11.66 -3.79 -15.39
N SER A 288 10.79 -3.25 -14.54
CA SER A 288 9.47 -2.77 -14.95
C SER A 288 9.55 -1.48 -15.78
N CYS A 289 10.68 -0.77 -15.71
CA CYS A 289 10.90 0.49 -16.44
C CYS A 289 12.05 0.41 -17.44
N HIS A 290 13.04 -0.45 -17.18
CA HIS A 290 14.31 -0.51 -17.90
C HIS A 290 14.46 -1.83 -18.66
N LYS A 291 14.98 -1.78 -19.90
CA LYS A 291 15.32 -2.94 -20.73
C LYS A 291 16.61 -3.67 -20.28
N GLY A 292 17.22 -3.22 -19.19
CA GLY A 292 18.46 -3.73 -18.65
C GLY A 292 18.90 -2.88 -17.46
N THR A 293 20.16 -3.02 -17.04
CA THR A 293 20.70 -2.19 -15.96
C THR A 293 20.83 -0.73 -16.42
N PRO A 294 20.17 0.24 -15.75
CA PRO A 294 20.32 1.64 -16.10
C PRO A 294 21.75 2.12 -15.84
N SER A 295 22.22 3.08 -16.62
CA SER A 295 23.53 3.71 -16.45
C SER A 295 23.40 5.24 -16.50
N LYS A 296 24.37 5.95 -15.91
CA LYS A 296 24.34 7.42 -15.88
C LYS A 296 24.28 7.98 -17.30
N GLY A 297 23.21 8.72 -17.61
CA GLY A 297 22.98 9.32 -18.93
C GLY A 297 22.36 8.38 -19.98
N ASN A 298 22.18 7.09 -19.67
CA ASN A 298 21.42 6.17 -20.50
C ASN A 298 20.51 5.31 -19.62
N PRO A 299 19.25 5.74 -19.43
CA PRO A 299 18.31 4.99 -18.63
C PRO A 299 17.86 3.69 -19.32
N ASN A 300 18.02 3.52 -20.64
CA ASN A 300 17.59 2.32 -21.36
C ASN A 300 16.13 1.91 -21.06
N LEU A 301 15.20 2.85 -21.23
CA LEU A 301 13.79 2.68 -20.87
C LEU A 301 13.04 1.72 -21.82
N LEU A 302 11.99 1.10 -21.30
CA LEU A 302 10.95 0.42 -22.07
C LEU A 302 10.12 1.44 -22.90
N GLY A 303 9.34 0.95 -23.87
CA GLY A 303 8.35 1.78 -24.58
C GLY A 303 8.92 2.97 -25.38
N SER A 304 9.72 2.70 -26.41
CA SER A 304 10.38 3.70 -27.30
C SER A 304 11.22 4.80 -26.62
N GLY A 305 11.33 4.81 -25.29
CA GLY A 305 11.94 5.88 -24.51
C GLY A 305 10.97 7.01 -24.12
N ASP A 306 9.68 6.91 -24.47
CA ASP A 306 8.67 7.88 -24.05
C ASP A 306 8.27 7.62 -22.58
N LEU A 307 8.65 8.54 -21.70
CA LEU A 307 8.35 8.50 -20.28
C LEU A 307 6.84 8.51 -20.00
N ASN A 308 6.05 9.26 -20.77
CA ASN A 308 4.61 9.30 -20.58
C ASN A 308 3.99 7.98 -20.98
N GLU A 309 4.41 7.38 -22.09
CA GLU A 309 3.96 6.03 -22.49
C GLU A 309 4.30 5.01 -21.40
N LEU A 310 5.54 5.06 -20.90
CA LEU A 310 6.04 4.16 -19.88
C LEU A 310 5.23 4.25 -18.57
N CYS A 311 5.07 5.44 -18.01
CA CYS A 311 4.32 5.66 -16.77
C CYS A 311 2.83 5.30 -16.97
N ASN A 312 2.24 5.72 -18.08
CA ASN A 312 0.82 5.49 -18.36
C ASN A 312 0.50 4.02 -18.64
N ARG A 313 1.47 3.15 -18.92
CA ARG A 313 1.26 1.69 -18.97
C ARG A 313 0.52 1.19 -17.72
N CYS A 314 0.90 1.70 -16.55
CA CYS A 314 0.23 1.40 -15.30
C CYS A 314 -0.79 2.49 -14.93
N HIS A 315 -0.42 3.77 -15.01
CA HIS A 315 -1.25 4.87 -14.50
C HIS A 315 -2.52 5.18 -15.33
N LYS A 316 -2.64 4.67 -16.57
CA LYS A 316 -3.91 4.68 -17.34
C LYS A 316 -4.64 3.34 -17.33
N SER A 317 -4.21 2.41 -16.49
CA SER A 317 -4.89 1.13 -16.29
C SER A 317 -5.79 1.19 -15.05
N GLU A 318 -6.57 0.14 -14.83
CA GLU A 318 -7.38 0.00 -13.61
C GLU A 318 -6.56 -0.32 -12.35
N PHE A 319 -5.27 -0.62 -12.51
CA PHE A 319 -4.39 -1.06 -11.43
C PHE A 319 -3.65 0.07 -10.73
N ALA A 320 -3.51 1.23 -11.37
CA ALA A 320 -2.86 2.38 -10.79
C ALA A 320 -3.65 3.65 -11.09
N ARG A 321 -3.65 4.56 -10.12
CA ARG A 321 -4.36 5.84 -10.22
C ARG A 321 -3.74 6.69 -11.33
N ALA A 322 -4.58 7.27 -12.18
CA ALA A 322 -4.18 8.31 -13.11
C ALA A 322 -3.65 9.57 -12.40
N ASP A 323 -2.68 10.22 -13.03
CA ASP A 323 -2.18 11.52 -12.56
C ASP A 323 -3.28 12.57 -12.61
N ILE A 324 -3.22 13.52 -11.66
CA ILE A 324 -4.20 14.60 -11.53
C ILE A 324 -4.15 15.53 -12.75
N HIS A 325 -3.00 15.60 -13.43
CA HIS A 325 -2.82 16.38 -14.64
C HIS A 325 -2.66 15.47 -15.87
N PRO A 326 -3.33 15.79 -17.00
CA PRO A 326 -3.00 15.18 -18.28
C PRO A 326 -1.59 15.59 -18.72
N VAL A 327 -0.82 14.59 -19.19
CA VAL A 327 0.52 14.76 -19.77
C VAL A 327 0.47 14.83 -21.30
N GLY A 328 1.52 15.36 -21.92
CA GLY A 328 1.61 15.58 -23.37
C GLY A 328 0.99 16.90 -23.84
N LEU A 329 0.60 17.78 -22.91
CA LEU A 329 -0.01 19.08 -23.20
C LEU A 329 1.00 20.22 -23.07
N THR A 330 0.89 21.22 -23.93
CA THR A 330 1.65 22.46 -23.80
C THR A 330 1.00 23.36 -22.74
N PRO A 331 1.73 23.79 -21.69
CA PRO A 331 1.20 24.74 -20.71
C PRO A 331 0.72 26.03 -21.37
N SER A 332 -0.38 26.60 -20.87
CA SER A 332 -0.84 27.90 -21.34
C SER A 332 0.12 29.01 -20.87
N LYS A 333 0.07 30.18 -21.53
CA LYS A 333 0.86 31.36 -21.14
C LYS A 333 0.59 31.88 -19.72
N GLN A 334 -0.51 31.43 -19.10
CA GLN A 334 -0.91 31.83 -17.74
C GLN A 334 -0.29 30.92 -16.67
N VAL A 335 0.26 29.77 -17.06
CA VAL A 335 0.97 28.85 -16.17
C VAL A 335 2.44 29.24 -16.14
N LYS A 336 2.99 29.44 -14.94
CA LYS A 336 4.42 29.75 -14.75
C LYS A 336 5.10 28.57 -14.10
N LEU A 337 5.74 27.73 -14.91
CA LEU A 337 6.47 26.58 -14.36
C LEU A 337 7.76 27.02 -13.66
N PRO A 338 8.06 26.47 -12.48
CA PRO A 338 9.37 26.60 -11.87
C PRO A 338 10.47 26.00 -12.75
N THR A 339 11.69 26.52 -12.63
CA THR A 339 12.84 26.08 -13.44
C THR A 339 13.24 24.62 -13.18
N ASP A 340 12.92 24.08 -12.01
CA ASP A 340 13.16 22.70 -11.61
C ASP A 340 12.07 21.71 -12.08
N MET A 341 11.02 22.20 -12.74
CA MET A 341 9.92 21.41 -13.31
C MET A 341 10.00 21.39 -14.85
N PRO A 342 10.79 20.48 -15.44
CA PRO A 342 11.12 20.52 -16.85
C PRO A 342 9.93 20.17 -17.73
N LEU A 343 9.88 20.80 -18.90
CA LEU A 343 9.05 20.36 -20.02
C LEU A 343 9.90 19.52 -20.96
N GLN A 344 9.29 18.53 -21.60
CA GLN A 344 9.90 17.80 -22.72
C GLN A 344 9.23 18.26 -24.01
N ASP A 345 10.01 18.80 -24.95
CA ASP A 345 9.50 19.37 -26.20
C ASP A 345 8.38 20.42 -25.99
N GLY A 346 8.51 21.23 -24.93
CA GLY A 346 7.52 22.24 -24.56
C GLY A 346 6.20 21.70 -24.00
N LYS A 347 6.14 20.40 -23.67
CA LYS A 347 4.96 19.73 -23.12
C LYS A 347 5.20 19.23 -21.69
N LEU A 348 4.12 19.20 -20.92
CA LEU A 348 4.06 18.56 -19.60
C LEU A 348 4.30 17.06 -19.76
N THR A 349 5.09 16.50 -18.87
CA THR A 349 5.31 15.05 -18.76
C THR A 349 5.11 14.61 -17.31
N CYS A 350 5.08 13.30 -17.06
CA CYS A 350 5.12 12.79 -15.70
C CYS A 350 6.34 13.36 -14.95
N GLU A 351 7.50 13.42 -15.60
CA GLU A 351 8.74 14.00 -15.06
C GLU A 351 8.72 15.52 -14.85
N THR A 352 7.67 16.23 -15.26
CA THR A 352 7.52 17.65 -14.91
C THR A 352 7.24 17.82 -13.42
N CYS A 353 6.41 16.94 -12.85
CA CYS A 353 6.03 16.98 -11.43
C CYS A 353 6.81 15.95 -10.61
N HIS A 354 7.07 14.79 -11.22
CA HIS A 354 7.76 13.67 -10.61
C HIS A 354 9.26 13.70 -10.94
N GLN A 355 10.06 13.07 -10.09
CA GLN A 355 11.48 12.84 -10.29
C GLN A 355 11.76 11.35 -10.03
N SER A 356 11.57 10.52 -11.06
CA SER A 356 11.76 9.07 -10.97
C SER A 356 13.17 8.67 -10.54
N SER A 357 14.19 9.50 -10.81
CA SER A 357 15.56 9.25 -10.36
C SER A 357 15.70 9.19 -8.83
N LEU A 358 14.75 9.73 -8.06
CA LEU A 358 14.74 9.55 -6.61
C LEU A 358 14.63 8.08 -6.21
N GLN A 359 14.07 7.24 -7.08
CA GLN A 359 13.96 5.79 -6.87
C GLN A 359 15.30 5.07 -7.03
N GLU A 360 16.35 5.69 -7.58
CA GLU A 360 17.72 5.13 -7.55
C GLU A 360 18.20 4.91 -6.10
N SER A 361 17.66 5.70 -5.16
CA SER A 361 17.92 5.55 -3.73
C SER A 361 17.01 4.53 -3.03
N ALA A 362 16.24 3.71 -3.76
CA ALA A 362 15.28 2.73 -3.20
C ALA A 362 15.89 1.69 -2.23
N LEU A 363 17.22 1.58 -2.16
CA LEU A 363 17.93 0.88 -1.09
C LEU A 363 17.78 1.53 0.31
N HIS A 364 17.22 2.75 0.38
CA HIS A 364 17.01 3.54 1.59
C HIS A 364 15.57 4.06 1.71
N ILE A 365 14.57 3.19 1.49
CA ILE A 365 13.13 3.54 1.67
C ILE A 365 12.86 4.23 3.02
N ASP A 366 13.68 3.94 4.03
CA ASP A 366 13.63 4.51 5.38
C ASP A 366 13.91 6.02 5.46
N SER A 367 14.36 6.66 4.36
CA SER A 367 14.61 8.10 4.30
C SER A 367 13.74 8.80 3.24
N VAL A 368 14.19 8.82 1.98
CA VAL A 368 13.58 9.62 0.90
C VAL A 368 12.20 9.10 0.51
N GLY A 369 12.03 7.78 0.38
CA GLY A 369 10.76 7.18 -0.03
C GLY A 369 9.65 7.40 1.00
N LYS A 370 9.98 7.42 2.29
CA LYS A 370 9.00 7.66 3.36
C LYS A 370 8.49 9.11 3.38
N GLU A 371 9.37 10.08 3.17
CA GLU A 371 9.01 11.51 3.14
C GLU A 371 8.39 11.94 1.82
N ASN A 372 8.73 11.24 0.73
CA ASN A 372 8.28 11.55 -0.62
C ASN A 372 7.82 10.28 -1.37
N PRO A 373 6.74 9.61 -0.92
CA PRO A 373 6.31 8.33 -1.51
C PRO A 373 5.90 8.43 -2.98
N ASN A 374 5.54 9.63 -3.43
CA ASN A 374 5.15 9.92 -4.81
C ASN A 374 6.29 10.52 -5.64
N PHE A 375 7.53 10.55 -5.12
CA PHE A 375 8.72 11.08 -5.80
C PHE A 375 8.47 12.44 -6.49
N LEU A 376 7.74 13.33 -5.82
CA LEU A 376 7.48 14.69 -6.29
C LEU A 376 8.78 15.50 -6.24
N ARG A 377 9.03 16.35 -7.24
CA ARG A 377 10.18 17.26 -7.25
C ARG A 377 10.23 18.20 -6.06
N ARG A 378 9.05 18.53 -5.51
CA ARG A 378 8.90 19.31 -4.28
C ARG A 378 8.03 18.55 -3.28
N SER A 379 8.67 17.83 -2.38
CA SER A 379 8.02 17.15 -1.26
C SER A 379 7.72 18.12 -0.11
N GLY A 380 6.93 17.67 0.87
CA GLY A 380 6.61 18.44 2.08
C GLY A 380 5.62 19.60 1.91
N LEU A 381 5.24 19.94 0.67
CA LEU A 381 4.20 20.93 0.40
C LEU A 381 2.81 20.33 0.62
N SER A 382 1.88 21.15 1.11
CA SER A 382 0.46 20.83 0.95
C SER A 382 0.10 20.77 -0.53
N ARG A 383 -0.99 20.08 -0.85
CA ARG A 383 -1.47 19.97 -2.23
C ARG A 383 -1.67 21.32 -2.90
N ASN A 384 -2.27 22.27 -2.19
CA ASN A 384 -2.56 23.59 -2.75
C ASN A 384 -1.25 24.34 -3.02
N GLU A 385 -0.30 24.30 -2.09
CA GLU A 385 1.03 24.89 -2.30
C GLU A 385 1.74 24.27 -3.50
N PHE A 386 1.59 22.95 -3.70
CA PHE A 386 2.12 22.28 -4.88
C PHE A 386 1.46 22.76 -6.18
N CYS A 387 0.13 22.89 -6.22
CA CYS A 387 -0.58 23.45 -7.39
C CYS A 387 -0.15 24.90 -7.68
N PHE A 388 0.09 25.69 -6.63
CA PHE A 388 0.50 27.09 -6.75
C PHE A 388 1.94 27.28 -7.25
N LEU A 389 2.71 26.20 -7.37
CA LEU A 389 4.01 26.26 -8.04
C LEU A 389 3.87 26.71 -9.49
N CYS A 390 2.80 26.27 -10.16
CA CYS A 390 2.56 26.53 -11.58
C CYS A 390 1.38 27.48 -11.83
N HIS A 391 0.42 27.50 -10.92
CA HIS A 391 -0.80 28.29 -11.05
C HIS A 391 -0.80 29.49 -10.11
N LEU A 392 -1.13 30.69 -10.61
CA LEU A 392 -1.26 31.87 -9.74
C LEU A 392 -2.37 31.66 -8.72
N GLN A 393 -2.09 31.89 -7.44
CA GLN A 393 -3.01 31.62 -6.34
C GLN A 393 -4.34 32.37 -6.51
N GLU A 394 -4.30 33.62 -6.98
CA GLU A 394 -5.47 34.48 -7.18
C GLU A 394 -6.36 33.97 -8.31
N THR A 395 -5.78 33.37 -9.35
CA THR A 395 -6.55 32.77 -10.46
C THR A 395 -6.91 31.31 -10.21
N TYR A 396 -6.14 30.59 -9.39
CA TYR A 396 -6.38 29.19 -9.06
C TYR A 396 -7.40 29.03 -7.93
N ARG A 397 -7.48 29.96 -6.98
CA ARG A 397 -8.65 30.08 -6.08
C ARG A 397 -9.95 30.28 -6.86
N ARG A 398 -9.89 30.79 -8.10
CA ARG A 398 -11.03 30.90 -9.02
C ARG A 398 -11.29 29.61 -9.83
N LEU A 399 -10.37 28.65 -9.88
CA LEU A 399 -10.53 27.33 -10.50
C LEU A 399 -11.16 26.31 -9.52
N ASN A 400 -12.01 26.77 -8.61
CA ASN A 400 -12.87 25.86 -7.86
C ASN A 400 -13.97 25.37 -8.82
N PRO A 401 -13.99 24.09 -9.24
CA PRO A 401 -14.98 23.58 -10.19
C PRO A 401 -16.40 23.65 -9.64
N HIS A 402 -16.54 23.89 -8.33
CA HIS A 402 -17.81 24.06 -7.66
C HIS A 402 -18.30 25.51 -7.69
N LEU A 403 -17.48 26.54 -7.98
CA LEU A 403 -17.92 27.94 -8.12
C LEU A 403 -18.39 28.22 -9.55
N GLN A 404 -19.60 27.77 -9.85
CA GLN A 404 -20.13 27.69 -11.20
C GLN A 404 -21.03 28.87 -11.57
N MET A 405 -21.42 29.69 -10.60
CA MET A 405 -22.26 30.87 -10.80
C MET A 405 -21.44 32.15 -10.63
N ASP A 406 -21.76 33.19 -11.41
CA ASP A 406 -21.29 34.56 -11.19
C ASP A 406 -22.18 35.33 -10.21
N GLU A 407 -21.79 36.57 -9.89
CA GLU A 407 -22.52 37.44 -8.96
C GLU A 407 -23.94 37.82 -9.46
N HIS A 408 -24.22 37.63 -10.75
CA HIS A 408 -25.52 37.90 -11.38
C HIS A 408 -26.36 36.64 -11.56
N GLY A 409 -25.85 35.47 -11.12
CA GLY A 409 -26.53 34.19 -11.26
C GLY A 409 -26.42 33.57 -12.66
N HIS A 410 -25.44 33.96 -13.47
CA HIS A 410 -25.12 33.28 -14.73
C HIS A 410 -24.11 32.16 -14.53
N ILE A 411 -24.24 31.11 -15.34
CA ILE A 411 -23.30 29.98 -15.32
C ILE A 411 -21.98 30.38 -15.98
N LYS A 412 -20.88 30.20 -15.24
CA LYS A 412 -19.48 30.30 -15.72
C LYS A 412 -19.12 29.07 -16.54
N LYS A 413 -19.33 29.16 -17.85
CA LYS A 413 -19.18 28.04 -18.81
C LYS A 413 -17.79 27.39 -18.74
N GLU A 414 -16.75 28.18 -18.53
CA GLU A 414 -15.37 27.73 -18.40
C GLU A 414 -15.16 26.77 -17.21
N THR A 415 -15.89 26.95 -16.11
CA THR A 415 -15.81 26.08 -14.94
C THR A 415 -16.39 24.69 -15.24
N CYS A 416 -17.43 24.62 -16.07
CA CYS A 416 -18.03 23.34 -16.48
C CYS A 416 -17.04 22.48 -17.29
N LEU A 417 -16.19 23.12 -18.08
CA LEU A 417 -15.19 22.46 -18.93
C LEU A 417 -13.98 21.92 -18.15
N LEU A 418 -13.97 22.05 -16.82
CA LEU A 418 -12.98 21.37 -15.97
C LEU A 418 -13.30 19.88 -15.81
N CYS A 419 -14.59 19.52 -15.82
CA CYS A 419 -15.04 18.14 -15.66
C CYS A 419 -15.61 17.59 -16.98
N HIS A 420 -16.31 18.44 -17.75
CA HIS A 420 -17.04 18.05 -18.94
C HIS A 420 -16.27 18.34 -20.22
N ALA A 421 -16.33 17.43 -21.19
CA ALA A 421 -15.71 17.62 -22.50
C ALA A 421 -16.45 18.65 -23.37
N SER A 422 -17.72 18.90 -23.03
CA SER A 422 -18.59 19.90 -23.66
C SER A 422 -19.58 20.43 -22.63
N LEU A 423 -20.19 21.59 -22.89
CA LEU A 423 -21.24 22.13 -22.02
C LEU A 423 -22.47 21.20 -22.01
N PRO A 424 -22.87 20.63 -20.87
CA PRO A 424 -24.05 19.79 -20.79
C PRO A 424 -25.34 20.62 -20.88
N ASP A 425 -26.42 20.00 -21.34
CA ASP A 425 -27.76 20.60 -21.24
C ASP A 425 -28.27 20.48 -19.79
N ILE A 426 -28.41 21.64 -19.15
CA ILE A 426 -28.79 21.76 -17.73
C ILE A 426 -30.26 21.43 -17.44
N TYR A 427 -31.08 21.22 -18.48
CA TYR A 427 -32.49 20.83 -18.37
C TYR A 427 -32.70 19.32 -18.50
N LEU A 428 -31.69 18.56 -18.94
CA LEU A 428 -31.81 17.13 -19.17
C LEU A 428 -31.55 16.31 -17.90
N PHE A 429 -32.25 15.18 -17.84
CA PHE A 429 -32.09 14.18 -16.79
C PHE A 429 -30.94 13.22 -17.11
N GLY A 430 -30.17 12.84 -16.09
CA GLY A 430 -29.23 11.73 -16.17
C GLY A 430 -27.85 12.03 -16.76
N PRO A 431 -26.80 11.31 -16.32
CA PRO A 431 -25.44 11.47 -16.84
C PRO A 431 -25.26 10.91 -18.26
N LYS A 432 -26.26 10.22 -18.83
CA LYS A 432 -26.21 9.69 -20.21
C LYS A 432 -26.04 10.78 -21.27
N ASN A 433 -26.45 12.00 -20.95
CA ASN A 433 -26.36 13.16 -21.85
C ASN A 433 -25.14 14.04 -21.53
N VAL A 434 -24.20 13.52 -20.75
CA VAL A 434 -23.03 14.25 -20.26
C VAL A 434 -21.77 13.53 -20.75
N ILE A 435 -20.84 14.30 -21.32
CA ILE A 435 -19.55 13.79 -21.77
C ILE A 435 -18.47 14.34 -20.85
N PHE A 436 -17.67 13.47 -20.25
CA PHE A 436 -16.53 13.86 -19.41
C PHE A 436 -15.23 13.85 -20.22
N ILE A 437 -14.26 14.63 -19.76
CA ILE A 437 -12.92 14.67 -20.37
C ILE A 437 -12.13 13.37 -20.10
N VAL A 438 -12.44 12.71 -18.98
CA VAL A 438 -11.85 11.43 -18.57
C VAL A 438 -12.85 10.30 -18.69
N LYS A 439 -12.36 9.06 -18.72
CA LYS A 439 -13.21 7.86 -18.80
C LYS A 439 -14.00 7.63 -17.51
N ASP A 440 -13.40 7.84 -16.33
CA ASP A 440 -14.10 7.75 -15.04
C ASP A 440 -14.15 9.12 -14.36
N PRO A 441 -15.33 9.75 -14.19
CA PRO A 441 -15.44 11.07 -13.58
C PRO A 441 -14.98 11.11 -12.11
N ASN A 442 -14.90 9.96 -11.42
CA ASN A 442 -14.32 9.91 -10.07
C ASN A 442 -12.84 10.33 -10.06
N GLU A 443 -12.11 10.17 -11.16
CA GLU A 443 -10.70 10.57 -11.25
C GLU A 443 -10.52 12.06 -10.93
N TYR A 444 -11.46 12.92 -11.34
CA TYR A 444 -11.45 14.34 -10.96
C TYR A 444 -11.78 14.56 -9.50
N CYS A 445 -12.84 13.90 -9.01
CA CYS A 445 -13.26 14.04 -7.62
C CYS A 445 -12.14 13.60 -6.66
N ILE A 446 -11.59 12.40 -6.87
CA ILE A 446 -10.47 11.83 -6.09
C ILE A 446 -9.17 12.59 -6.37
N GLY A 447 -9.04 13.13 -7.58
CA GLY A 447 -8.08 14.14 -8.02
C GLY A 447 -7.90 15.21 -6.96
N CYS A 448 -8.98 15.95 -6.70
CA CYS A 448 -9.01 17.06 -5.76
C CYS A 448 -9.25 16.63 -4.29
N HIS A 449 -10.00 15.55 -4.06
CA HIS A 449 -10.40 15.01 -2.75
C HIS A 449 -9.82 13.60 -2.52
N PRO A 450 -8.54 13.48 -2.12
CA PRO A 450 -7.87 12.19 -2.01
C PRO A 450 -8.27 11.46 -0.72
N GLY A 451 -8.08 10.15 -0.69
CA GLY A 451 -8.32 9.33 0.51
C GLY A 451 -9.79 8.91 0.71
N PHE A 452 -10.72 9.51 -0.03
CA PHE A 452 -12.15 9.18 0.04
C PHE A 452 -12.58 7.97 -0.82
N SER A 453 -11.68 7.42 -1.64
CA SER A 453 -11.89 6.15 -2.36
C SER A 453 -11.95 4.95 -1.43
N ASP A 454 -11.13 4.98 -0.37
CA ASP A 454 -10.91 3.84 0.53
C ASP A 454 -11.40 4.11 1.95
N ASN A 455 -11.27 5.35 2.42
CA ASN A 455 -11.67 5.78 3.76
C ASN A 455 -12.83 6.77 3.67
N HIS A 456 -13.85 6.43 2.88
CA HIS A 456 -15.05 7.25 2.79
C HIS A 456 -15.72 7.35 4.18
N PRO A 457 -16.12 8.54 4.67
CA PRO A 457 -16.73 8.73 6.00
C PRO A 457 -17.96 7.86 6.28
N ALA A 458 -18.58 7.31 5.23
CA ALA A 458 -19.67 6.33 5.34
C ALA A 458 -19.19 4.90 5.68
N GLY A 459 -17.89 4.68 5.90
CA GLY A 459 -17.30 3.42 6.35
C GLY A 459 -17.24 2.30 5.31
N GLY A 460 -17.58 2.55 4.04
CA GLY A 460 -17.62 1.52 2.99
C GLY A 460 -17.22 2.00 1.61
N ARG A 461 -16.61 1.10 0.82
CA ARG A 461 -16.30 1.30 -0.60
C ARG A 461 -17.58 1.21 -1.44
N HIS A 462 -18.11 2.36 -1.84
CA HIS A 462 -19.34 2.44 -2.63
C HIS A 462 -19.11 2.67 -4.11
N LEU A 463 -17.88 2.95 -4.57
CA LEU A 463 -17.56 3.23 -5.98
C LEU A 463 -17.53 1.96 -6.85
N VAL A 464 -18.63 1.21 -6.85
CA VAL A 464 -18.75 -0.12 -7.44
C VAL A 464 -20.01 -0.22 -8.30
N LYS A 465 -20.11 -1.29 -9.09
CA LYS A 465 -21.37 -1.68 -9.72
C LYS A 465 -22.35 -2.14 -8.64
N PRO A 466 -23.53 -1.52 -8.47
CA PRO A 466 -24.51 -1.98 -7.49
C PRO A 466 -25.08 -3.35 -7.84
N SER A 467 -25.63 -4.04 -6.84
CA SER A 467 -26.46 -5.24 -7.08
C SER A 467 -27.75 -4.88 -7.79
N GLU A 468 -28.38 -5.86 -8.47
CA GLU A 468 -29.69 -5.68 -9.14
C GLU A 468 -30.76 -5.04 -8.24
N LYS A 469 -30.76 -5.41 -6.95
CA LYS A 469 -31.68 -4.84 -5.97
C LYS A 469 -31.44 -3.35 -5.75
N ILE A 470 -30.18 -2.94 -5.64
CA ILE A 470 -29.80 -1.53 -5.46
C ILE A 470 -30.01 -0.76 -6.76
N LEU A 471 -29.70 -1.36 -7.92
CA LEU A 471 -29.98 -0.75 -9.23
C LEU A 471 -31.46 -0.39 -9.35
N LYS A 472 -32.37 -1.30 -9.02
CA LYS A 472 -33.82 -1.02 -9.02
C LYS A 472 -34.21 0.12 -8.07
N ALA A 473 -33.55 0.22 -6.91
CA ALA A 473 -33.79 1.29 -5.95
C ALA A 473 -33.32 2.66 -6.45
N LEU A 474 -32.22 2.68 -7.21
CA LEU A 474 -31.64 3.86 -7.85
C LEU A 474 -32.46 4.31 -9.07
N GLU A 475 -32.90 3.37 -9.92
CA GLU A 475 -33.77 3.63 -11.07
C GLU A 475 -35.10 4.27 -10.67
N THR A 476 -35.60 3.91 -9.49
CA THR A 476 -36.86 4.43 -8.93
C THR A 476 -36.66 5.56 -7.93
N SER A 477 -35.44 6.09 -7.78
CA SER A 477 -35.10 7.08 -6.76
C SER A 477 -35.91 8.37 -6.90
N VAL A 478 -36.09 8.87 -8.13
CA VAL A 478 -36.88 10.08 -8.37
C VAL A 478 -38.34 9.89 -7.96
N GLN A 479 -38.95 8.75 -8.28
CA GLN A 479 -40.34 8.47 -7.92
C GLN A 479 -40.50 8.22 -6.43
N ARG A 480 -39.54 7.54 -5.80
CA ARG A 480 -39.64 7.10 -4.40
C ARG A 480 -39.26 8.19 -3.41
N ILE A 481 -38.19 8.93 -3.69
CA ILE A 481 -37.60 9.89 -2.76
C ILE A 481 -37.45 11.30 -3.36
N GLY A 482 -37.90 11.53 -4.59
CA GLY A 482 -37.86 12.85 -5.23
C GLY A 482 -36.47 13.32 -5.66
N VAL A 483 -35.45 12.46 -5.52
CA VAL A 483 -34.04 12.80 -5.74
C VAL A 483 -33.43 11.85 -6.75
N GLU A 484 -32.69 12.39 -7.71
CA GLU A 484 -31.89 11.59 -8.61
C GLU A 484 -30.58 11.16 -7.93
N LEU A 485 -30.30 9.86 -7.99
CA LEU A 485 -29.02 9.26 -7.61
C LEU A 485 -28.34 8.71 -8.87
N PRO A 486 -27.58 9.54 -9.61
CA PRO A 486 -27.09 9.19 -10.94
C PRO A 486 -26.00 8.12 -10.89
N LEU A 487 -26.00 7.20 -11.85
CA LEU A 487 -24.93 6.21 -12.08
C LEU A 487 -24.15 6.57 -13.34
N PHE A 488 -22.84 6.39 -13.32
CA PHE A 488 -21.99 6.52 -14.51
C PHE A 488 -21.51 5.14 -14.94
N ASP A 489 -21.76 4.75 -16.19
CA ASP A 489 -21.51 3.40 -16.71
C ASP A 489 -22.01 2.27 -15.79
N GLY A 490 -23.18 2.48 -15.18
CA GLY A 490 -23.81 1.54 -14.26
C GLY A 490 -23.11 1.39 -12.90
N LYS A 491 -22.14 2.26 -12.59
CA LYS A 491 -21.43 2.29 -11.30
C LYS A 491 -21.84 3.51 -10.47
N VAL A 492 -21.79 3.33 -9.16
CA VAL A 492 -21.89 4.45 -8.22
C VAL A 492 -20.60 5.26 -8.32
N VAL A 493 -20.75 6.57 -8.38
CA VAL A 493 -19.66 7.54 -8.43
C VAL A 493 -19.82 8.55 -7.29
N CYS A 494 -18.82 9.39 -7.03
CA CYS A 494 -18.92 10.47 -6.05
C CYS A 494 -20.17 11.32 -6.31
N ALA A 495 -20.46 11.61 -7.59
CA ALA A 495 -21.63 12.39 -8.01
C ALA A 495 -22.99 11.69 -7.77
N THR A 496 -23.02 10.39 -7.45
CA THR A 496 -24.24 9.66 -7.08
C THR A 496 -24.76 10.13 -5.73
N CYS A 497 -23.86 10.44 -4.79
CA CYS A 497 -24.19 10.88 -3.44
C CYS A 497 -23.99 12.39 -3.25
N HIS A 498 -23.05 12.97 -3.97
CA HIS A 498 -22.70 14.39 -3.92
C HIS A 498 -23.22 15.09 -5.18
N ASN A 499 -23.71 16.32 -5.06
CA ASN A 499 -24.02 17.18 -6.18
C ASN A 499 -22.92 18.22 -6.32
N PRO A 500 -21.91 18.02 -7.19
CA PRO A 500 -20.77 18.93 -7.27
C PRO A 500 -21.14 20.34 -7.76
N HIS A 501 -22.38 20.55 -8.20
CA HIS A 501 -22.81 21.80 -8.79
C HIS A 501 -23.25 22.84 -7.76
N ASP A 502 -23.14 24.12 -8.13
CA ASP A 502 -23.80 25.20 -7.41
C ASP A 502 -25.32 25.18 -7.62
N GLU A 503 -26.04 25.79 -6.68
CA GLU A 503 -27.47 25.97 -6.81
C GLU A 503 -27.81 26.77 -8.07
N GLY A 504 -28.89 26.36 -8.73
CA GLY A 504 -29.35 27.00 -9.94
C GLY A 504 -28.56 26.63 -11.19
N VAL A 505 -27.47 25.86 -11.10
CA VAL A 505 -26.77 25.33 -12.30
C VAL A 505 -27.65 24.29 -13.00
N ILE A 506 -28.03 23.23 -12.28
CA ILE A 506 -28.96 22.22 -12.80
C ILE A 506 -30.39 22.73 -12.64
N LYS A 507 -31.17 22.67 -13.72
CA LYS A 507 -32.57 23.15 -13.73
C LYS A 507 -33.59 22.03 -13.54
N PHE A 508 -33.20 20.77 -13.73
CA PHE A 508 -34.06 19.63 -13.43
C PHE A 508 -34.15 19.40 -11.91
N PRO A 509 -35.33 19.52 -11.27
CA PRO A 509 -35.44 19.59 -9.80
C PRO A 509 -34.82 18.41 -9.05
N ALA A 510 -35.11 17.17 -9.45
CA ALA A 510 -34.59 15.99 -8.74
C ALA A 510 -33.06 15.86 -8.84
N SER A 511 -32.47 16.38 -9.93
CA SER A 511 -31.03 16.38 -10.19
C SER A 511 -30.32 17.52 -9.47
N ALA A 512 -31.00 18.64 -9.23
CA ALA A 512 -30.48 19.83 -8.57
C ALA A 512 -30.37 19.70 -7.04
N GLU A 513 -31.05 18.70 -6.45
CA GLU A 513 -31.09 18.48 -5.01
C GLU A 513 -29.69 18.31 -4.40
N GLY A 514 -29.50 18.83 -3.19
CA GLY A 514 -28.25 18.70 -2.43
C GLY A 514 -27.15 19.72 -2.74
N SER A 515 -27.32 20.55 -3.78
CA SER A 515 -26.34 21.58 -4.20
C SER A 515 -26.02 22.65 -3.14
N GLN A 516 -26.87 22.83 -2.12
CA GLN A 516 -26.63 23.75 -1.00
C GLN A 516 -26.29 23.08 0.33
N ARG A 517 -26.30 21.74 0.37
CA ARG A 517 -26.07 21.03 1.63
C ARG A 517 -24.59 20.97 1.97
N GLN A 518 -24.31 20.76 3.25
CA GLN A 518 -22.95 20.46 3.70
C GLN A 518 -22.40 19.25 2.92
N ASN A 519 -21.17 19.39 2.43
CA ASN A 519 -20.52 18.42 1.53
C ASN A 519 -21.32 18.12 0.25
N LYS A 520 -22.28 18.99 -0.11
CA LYS A 520 -23.13 18.86 -1.29
C LYS A 520 -23.92 17.54 -1.35
N LEU A 521 -24.32 16.95 -0.22
CA LEU A 521 -25.02 15.66 -0.23
C LEU A 521 -26.43 15.75 -0.85
N ARG A 522 -26.73 14.86 -1.81
CA ARG A 522 -28.04 14.72 -2.47
C ARG A 522 -29.15 14.26 -1.53
N LEU A 523 -28.80 13.58 -0.45
CA LEU A 523 -29.71 13.18 0.62
C LEU A 523 -29.22 13.71 1.96
N LYS A 524 -30.12 13.89 2.93
CA LYS A 524 -29.73 14.28 4.29
C LYS A 524 -28.84 13.20 4.90
N PRO A 525 -27.74 13.57 5.59
CA PRO A 525 -26.86 12.61 6.24
C PRO A 525 -27.62 11.78 7.28
N GLY A 526 -27.15 10.55 7.52
CA GLY A 526 -27.78 9.59 8.42
C GLY A 526 -28.58 8.52 7.66
N ILE A 527 -29.64 7.99 8.27
CA ILE A 527 -30.36 6.81 7.73
C ILE A 527 -30.96 7.07 6.34
N THR A 528 -31.46 8.28 6.07
CA THR A 528 -32.04 8.65 4.77
C THR A 528 -31.03 8.52 3.62
N GLN A 529 -29.76 8.83 3.86
CA GLN A 529 -28.70 8.67 2.87
C GLN A 529 -28.52 7.20 2.51
N CYS A 530 -28.54 6.30 3.50
CA CYS A 530 -28.36 4.87 3.30
C CYS A 530 -29.60 4.24 2.66
N THR A 531 -30.81 4.56 3.15
CA THR A 531 -32.08 4.00 2.65
C THR A 531 -32.47 4.56 1.27
N GLY A 532 -31.79 5.60 0.80
CA GLY A 532 -31.79 6.01 -0.60
C GLY A 532 -31.39 4.89 -1.56
N CYS A 533 -30.53 3.97 -1.13
CA CYS A 533 -30.10 2.82 -1.94
C CYS A 533 -30.47 1.47 -1.29
N HIS A 534 -30.42 1.41 0.04
CA HIS A 534 -30.69 0.24 0.87
C HIS A 534 -32.09 0.30 1.49
N TRP A 535 -33.10 0.59 0.67
CA TRP A 535 -34.48 0.78 1.11
C TRP A 535 -35.11 -0.44 1.79
N ASP A 536 -34.50 -1.62 1.60
CA ASP A 536 -34.86 -2.89 2.20
C ASP A 536 -34.28 -3.13 3.60
N LYS A 537 -33.39 -2.24 4.05
CA LYS A 537 -32.72 -2.32 5.36
C LYS A 537 -33.20 -1.23 6.33
N GLY A 538 -34.18 -0.43 5.91
CA GLY A 538 -34.69 0.74 6.61
C GLY A 538 -35.99 0.50 7.34
#